data_AF-A0A6A6V4K0-F1
#
_entry.id   AF-A0A6A6V4K0-F1
#
_cell.length_a   1.000
_cell.length_b   1.000
_cell.length_c   1.000
_cell.angle_alpha   90.00
_cell.angle_beta   90.00
_cell.angle_gamma   90.00
#
_symmetry.space_group_name_H-M   'P 1'
#
loop_
_entity.id
_entity.type
_entity.pdbx_description
1 polymer ?
#
loop_
_entity_poly.entity_id
_entity_poly.type
_entity_poly.pdbx_seq_one_letter_code
_entity_poly.pdbx_strand_id
1 'polypeptide(L)'
;MSSNPSHHHDHSHNHHGCSAADVLAIRNTLSRYCEALDTKVFDLLDKVFTKDVVADYPFNADLKGVDAVREAIINRSVTPLQLAHINSPLPKNLPLI
;
A
#
# COMPACT_ATOMS: atom_id res chain seq x y z
N MET A 1 -55.56 -0.37 34.24
CA MET A 1 -54.23 -1.01 34.27
C MET A 1 -54.03 -1.67 32.92
N SER A 2 -53.26 -1.05 32.03
CA SER A 2 -52.78 -1.72 30.80
C SER A 2 -51.41 -1.14 30.49
N SER A 3 -50.37 -1.88 30.85
CA SER A 3 -48.98 -1.49 30.65
C SER A 3 -48.60 -1.85 29.22
N ASN A 4 -48.32 -0.83 28.41
CA ASN A 4 -47.79 -1.00 27.06
C ASN A 4 -46.28 -1.31 27.17
N PRO A 5 -45.76 -2.39 26.56
CA PRO A 5 -44.33 -2.64 26.57
C PRO A 5 -43.64 -1.73 25.56
N SER A 6 -42.78 -0.84 26.05
CA SER A 6 -41.91 0.01 25.24
C SER A 6 -40.99 -0.86 24.38
N HIS A 7 -41.23 -0.83 23.07
CA HIS A 7 -40.40 -1.44 22.05
C HIS A 7 -39.08 -0.66 21.98
N HIS A 8 -38.09 -1.08 22.76
CA HIS A 8 -36.70 -0.63 22.62
C HIS A 8 -36.17 -1.13 21.27
N HIS A 9 -36.26 -0.25 20.25
CA HIS A 9 -35.43 -0.37 19.07
C HIS A 9 -33.99 -0.12 19.51
N ASP A 10 -33.28 -1.20 19.82
CA ASP A 10 -31.83 -1.19 19.90
C ASP A 10 -31.30 -0.84 18.50
N HIS A 11 -31.04 0.45 18.28
CA HIS A 11 -30.22 0.90 17.17
C HIS A 11 -28.79 0.51 17.51
N SER A 12 -28.49 -0.77 17.28
CA SER A 12 -27.12 -1.28 17.28
C SER A 12 -26.39 -0.58 16.14
N HIS A 13 -25.80 0.57 16.47
CA HIS A 13 -24.84 1.26 15.63
C HIS A 13 -23.74 0.26 15.33
N ASN A 14 -23.72 -0.27 14.10
CA ASN A 14 -22.59 -1.00 13.58
C ASN A 14 -21.36 -0.08 13.68
N HIS A 15 -20.54 -0.31 14.71
CA HIS A 15 -19.16 0.11 14.69
C HIS A 15 -18.47 -0.71 13.59
N HIS A 16 -18.49 -0.19 12.36
CA HIS A 16 -17.66 -0.66 11.24
C HIS A 16 -16.19 -0.30 11.51
N GLY A 17 -15.67 -0.70 12.66
CA GLY A 17 -14.28 -0.51 13.05
C GLY A 17 -13.44 -1.67 12.55
N CYS A 18 -12.26 -1.35 12.00
CA CYS A 18 -11.19 -2.30 11.70
C CYS A 18 -10.91 -3.15 12.94
N SER A 19 -11.15 -4.45 12.88
CA SER A 19 -10.96 -5.36 14.01
C SER A 19 -9.47 -5.51 14.34
N ALA A 20 -9.15 -6.02 15.53
CA ALA A 20 -7.75 -6.33 15.87
C ALA A 20 -7.13 -7.32 14.87
N ALA A 21 -7.93 -8.23 14.31
CA ALA A 21 -7.51 -9.15 13.26
C ALA A 21 -7.20 -8.43 11.94
N ASP A 22 -8.01 -7.45 11.55
CA ASP A 22 -7.79 -6.65 10.33
C ASP A 22 -6.50 -5.83 10.44
N VAL A 23 -6.25 -5.21 11.60
CA VAL A 23 -5.00 -4.47 11.84
C VAL A 23 -3.78 -5.39 11.72
N LEU A 24 -3.86 -6.60 12.27
CA LEU A 24 -2.79 -7.58 12.17
C LEU A 24 -2.60 -8.06 10.72
N ALA A 25 -3.69 -8.30 9.99
CA ALA A 25 -3.64 -8.71 8.59
C ALA A 25 -2.96 -7.64 7.71
N ILE A 26 -3.31 -6.36 7.91
CA ILE A 26 -2.68 -5.23 7.20
C ILE A 26 -1.19 -5.18 7.50
N ARG A 27 -0.80 -5.26 8.78
CA ARG A 27 0.62 -5.24 9.18
C ARG A 27 1.40 -6.38 8.53
N ASN A 28 0.88 -7.59 8.58
CA ASN A 28 1.51 -8.76 7.96
C ASN A 28 1.65 -8.62 6.44
N THR A 29 0.68 -8.00 5.77
CA THR A 29 0.75 -7.71 4.33
C THR A 29 1.85 -6.70 4.00
N LEU A 30 1.93 -5.60 4.75
CA LEU A 30 3.00 -4.61 4.56
C LEU A 30 4.38 -5.18 4.87
N SER A 31 4.52 -5.96 5.95
CA SER A 31 5.78 -6.61 6.29
C SER A 31 6.27 -7.54 5.19
N ARG A 32 5.38 -8.39 4.64
CA ARG A 32 5.73 -9.29 3.52
C ARG A 32 6.11 -8.53 2.25
N TYR A 33 5.45 -7.41 1.98
CA TYR A 33 5.81 -6.55 0.85
C TYR A 33 7.24 -5.98 1.01
N CYS A 34 7.55 -5.40 2.17
CA CYS A 34 8.90 -4.90 2.45
C CYS A 34 9.95 -6.01 2.37
N GLU A 35 9.67 -7.17 2.95
CA GLU A 35 10.55 -8.34 2.89
C GLU A 35 10.84 -8.75 1.44
N ALA A 36 9.82 -8.80 0.59
CA ALA A 36 9.97 -9.11 -0.84
C ALA A 36 10.92 -8.12 -1.54
N LEU A 37 10.80 -6.83 -1.23
CA LEU A 37 11.61 -5.77 -1.82
C LEU A 37 13.06 -5.77 -1.32
N ASP A 38 13.28 -5.96 -0.02
CA ASP A 38 14.60 -5.89 0.60
C ASP A 38 15.43 -7.14 0.30
N THR A 39 14.81 -8.31 0.38
CA THR A 39 15.48 -9.61 0.14
C THR A 39 15.54 -10.01 -1.33
N LYS A 40 14.80 -9.29 -2.20
CA LYS A 40 14.61 -9.63 -3.62
C LYS A 40 13.94 -10.99 -3.86
N VAL A 41 13.25 -11.54 -2.87
CA VAL A 41 12.42 -12.76 -3.02
C VAL A 41 11.02 -12.37 -3.51
N PHE A 42 10.89 -12.15 -4.81
CA PHE A 42 9.68 -11.58 -5.40
C PHE A 42 8.46 -12.52 -5.43
N ASP A 43 8.65 -13.82 -5.20
CA ASP A 43 7.53 -14.77 -5.05
C ASP A 43 6.63 -14.47 -3.84
N LEU A 44 7.14 -13.70 -2.86
CA LEU A 44 6.34 -13.23 -1.73
C LEU A 44 5.21 -12.27 -2.16
N LEU A 45 5.32 -11.63 -3.33
CA LEU A 45 4.31 -10.72 -3.85
C LEU A 45 2.98 -11.43 -4.17
N ASP A 46 2.99 -12.73 -4.45
CA ASP A 46 1.77 -13.54 -4.64
C ASP A 46 0.92 -13.65 -3.37
N LYS A 47 1.53 -13.38 -2.21
CA LYS A 47 0.84 -13.37 -0.91
C LYS A 47 0.40 -11.98 -0.48
N VAL A 48 0.80 -10.94 -1.22
CA VAL A 48 0.50 -9.52 -0.96
C VAL A 48 -0.61 -9.05 -1.90
N PHE A 49 -0.52 -9.40 -3.17
CA PHE A 49 -1.48 -8.98 -4.18
C PHE A 49 -2.47 -10.10 -4.53
N THR A 50 -3.67 -9.70 -4.94
CA THR A 50 -4.62 -10.60 -5.57
C THR A 50 -4.24 -10.81 -7.04
N LYS A 51 -4.74 -11.90 -7.65
CA LYS A 51 -4.45 -12.22 -9.05
C LYS A 51 -4.95 -11.17 -10.03
N ASP A 52 -6.00 -10.45 -9.65
CA ASP A 52 -6.69 -9.40 -10.41
C ASP A 52 -6.24 -7.99 -10.02
N VAL A 53 -5.11 -7.85 -9.32
CA VAL A 53 -4.56 -6.54 -8.94
C VAL A 53 -4.43 -5.64 -10.16
N VAL A 54 -4.85 -4.38 -9.99
CA VAL A 54 -4.58 -3.30 -10.93
C VAL A 54 -3.73 -2.28 -10.20
N ALA A 55 -2.60 -1.89 -10.79
CA ALA A 55 -1.67 -0.95 -10.18
C ALA A 55 -1.26 0.14 -11.17
N ASP A 56 -1.21 1.36 -10.65
CA ASP A 56 -0.70 2.54 -11.34
C ASP A 56 0.50 3.09 -10.58
N TYR A 57 1.68 2.92 -11.15
CA TYR A 57 2.90 3.57 -10.67
C TYR A 57 3.22 4.79 -11.54
N PRO A 58 3.86 5.84 -10.99
CA PRO A 58 4.23 7.04 -11.75
C PRO A 58 5.09 6.79 -13.00
N PHE A 59 5.73 5.62 -13.08
CA PHE A 59 6.59 5.21 -14.18
C PHE A 59 6.00 4.07 -15.03
N ASN A 60 4.96 3.38 -14.53
CA ASN A 60 4.28 2.27 -15.21
C ASN A 60 2.80 2.32 -14.83
N ALA A 61 1.93 2.67 -15.78
CA ALA A 61 0.49 2.73 -15.59
C ALA A 61 -0.22 1.47 -16.13
N ASP A 62 -1.45 1.22 -15.67
CA ASP A 62 -2.34 0.15 -16.11
C ASP A 62 -1.75 -1.27 -15.99
N LEU A 63 -0.98 -1.52 -14.92
CA LEU A 63 -0.45 -2.86 -14.66
C LEU A 63 -1.58 -3.77 -14.21
N LYS A 64 -1.77 -4.89 -14.91
CA LYS A 64 -2.85 -5.85 -14.65
C LYS A 64 -2.27 -7.21 -14.28
N GLY A 65 -2.68 -7.69 -13.11
CA GLY A 65 -2.25 -8.97 -12.57
C GLY A 65 -0.92 -8.91 -11.84
N VAL A 66 -0.72 -9.90 -10.96
CA VAL A 66 0.44 -9.95 -10.06
C VAL A 66 1.77 -10.06 -10.81
N ASP A 67 1.77 -10.74 -11.97
CA ASP A 67 2.98 -10.91 -12.80
C ASP A 67 3.45 -9.57 -13.36
N ALA A 68 2.54 -8.75 -13.91
CA ALA A 68 2.87 -7.43 -14.44
C ALA A 68 3.41 -6.49 -13.34
N VAL A 69 2.81 -6.55 -12.14
CA VAL A 69 3.27 -5.79 -10.96
C VAL A 69 4.65 -6.27 -10.53
N ARG A 70 4.88 -7.58 -10.44
CA ARG A 70 6.15 -8.19 -10.08
C ARG A 70 7.25 -7.76 -11.05
N GLU A 71 7.02 -7.87 -12.36
CA GLU A 71 7.98 -7.46 -13.39
C GLU A 71 8.33 -5.97 -13.28
N ALA A 72 7.33 -5.11 -13.09
CA ALA A 72 7.54 -3.68 -12.88
C ALA A 72 8.43 -3.38 -11.66
N ILE A 73 8.21 -4.09 -10.54
CA ILE A 73 9.00 -3.96 -9.31
C ILE A 73 10.43 -4.47 -9.51
N ILE A 74 10.61 -5.61 -10.20
CA ILE A 74 11.93 -6.17 -10.52
C ILE A 74 12.71 -5.17 -11.38
N ASN A 75 12.12 -4.70 -12.48
CA ASN A 75 12.74 -3.74 -13.38
C ASN A 75 13.16 -2.46 -12.63
N ARG A 76 12.31 -1.99 -11.71
CA ARG A 76 12.63 -0.83 -10.87
C ARG A 76 13.75 -1.11 -9.86
N SER A 77 13.80 -2.31 -9.29
CA SER A 77 14.77 -2.74 -8.28
C SER A 77 16.18 -3.01 -8.86
N VAL A 78 16.26 -3.37 -10.13
CA VAL A 78 17.52 -3.57 -10.85
C VAL A 78 18.14 -2.23 -11.27
N THR A 79 17.33 -1.18 -11.36
CA THR A 79 17.82 0.17 -11.66
C THR A 79 18.54 0.75 -10.43
N PRO A 80 19.81 1.16 -10.51
CA PRO A 80 20.49 1.87 -9.43
C PRO A 80 19.62 3.05 -8.97
N LEU A 81 19.46 3.22 -7.66
CA LEU A 81 18.81 4.41 -7.11
C LEU A 81 19.65 5.63 -7.48
N GLN A 82 19.32 6.28 -8.60
CA GLN A 82 19.71 7.67 -8.83
C GLN A 82 18.90 8.51 -7.84
N LEU A 83 19.44 8.67 -6.63
CA LEU A 83 18.97 9.62 -5.64
C LEU A 83 19.23 11.03 -6.19
N ALA A 84 18.37 11.51 -7.08
CA ALA A 84 18.52 12.80 -7.76
C ALA A 84 18.24 14.01 -6.84
N HIS A 85 18.11 13.83 -5.52
CA HIS A 85 17.76 14.90 -4.58
C HIS A 85 18.67 15.07 -3.35
N ILE A 86 19.85 14.44 -3.29
CA ILE A 86 20.86 14.76 -2.23
C ILE A 86 22.11 15.48 -2.78
N ASN A 87 22.32 15.54 -4.09
CA ASN A 87 23.49 16.20 -4.68
C ASN A 87 23.14 17.17 -5.83
N SER A 88 22.08 17.99 -5.68
CA SER A 88 21.96 19.17 -6.53
C SER A 88 22.95 20.21 -6.00
N PRO A 89 24.08 20.53 -6.68
CA PRO A 89 24.86 21.69 -6.30
C PRO A 89 23.94 22.91 -6.41
N LEU A 90 23.85 23.69 -5.33
CA LEU A 90 23.20 25.00 -5.34
C LEU A 90 23.65 25.75 -6.61
N PRO A 91 22.73 26.37 -7.37
CA PRO A 91 23.14 27.18 -8.51
C PRO A 91 24.07 28.29 -8.01
N LYS A 92 25.33 28.28 -8.47
CA LYS A 92 26.38 29.22 -8.04
C LYS A 92 26.14 30.68 -8.47
N ASN A 93 24.96 31.01 -8.97
CA ASN A 93 24.61 32.36 -9.42
C ASN A 93 23.15 32.64 -9.09
N LEU A 94 22.90 33.07 -7.86
CA LEU A 94 21.73 33.90 -7.55
C LEU A 94 22.22 35.36 -7.59
N PRO A 95 21.71 36.23 -8.48
CA PRO A 95 22.07 37.64 -8.45
C PRO A 95 21.55 38.26 -7.14
N LEU A 96 22.45 38.94 -6.42
CA LEU A 96 22.08 39.83 -5.33
C LEU A 96 21.25 40.98 -5.91
N ILE A 97 19.96 40.97 -5.62
CA ILE A 97 19.11 42.16 -5.59
C ILE A 97 18.50 42.29 -4.20
#